data_AF-A0A5K0XB72-F1
#
_entry.id   AF-A0A5K0XB72-F1
#
_cell.length_a   1.000
_cell.length_b   1.000
_cell.length_c   1.000
_cell.angle_alpha   90.00
_cell.angle_beta   90.00
_cell.angle_gamma   90.00
#
_symmetry.space_group_name_H-M   'P 1'
#
loop_
_entity.id
_entity.type
_entity.pdbx_description
1 polymer ?
#
loop_
_entity_poly.entity_id
_entity_poly.type
_entity_poly.pdbx_seq_one_letter_code
_entity_poly.pdbx_strand_id
1 'polypeptide(L)'
;VDLVGGYYDAGDNVKFGFPMAFTTTMLSWSVLEFGGLMGHELQNARAAIKWATDYLLKATAHPDTIYVQASFFLFLLRPQTVP
;
A
#
# COMPACT_ATOMS: atom_id res chain seq x y z
N VAL A 1 17.46 -0.23 -2.63
CA VAL A 1 16.22 -0.94 -2.24
C VAL A 1 15.18 -0.74 -3.33
N ASP A 2 14.54 -1.82 -3.77
CA ASP A 2 13.38 -1.73 -4.65
C ASP A 2 12.14 -1.38 -3.81
N LEU A 3 11.56 -0.20 -4.02
CA LEU A 3 10.33 0.29 -3.35
C LEU A 3 9.17 0.48 -4.33
N VAL A 4 9.17 -0.22 -5.47
CA VAL A 4 8.03 -0.28 -6.40
C VAL A 4 6.88 -1.10 -5.78
N GLY A 5 5.63 -0.68 -6.03
CA GLY A 5 4.40 -1.24 -5.42
C GLY A 5 3.75 -0.31 -4.39
N GLY A 6 2.76 -0.74 -3.62
CA GLY A 6 2.11 0.10 -2.60
C GLY A 6 1.24 1.23 -3.16
N TYR A 7 0.59 1.99 -2.27
CA TYR A 7 -0.36 3.04 -2.64
C TYR A 7 0.24 4.44 -2.56
N TYR A 8 -0.16 5.32 -3.47
CA TYR A 8 -0.06 6.76 -3.23
C TYR A 8 -1.07 7.15 -2.15
N ASP A 9 -0.66 8.08 -1.27
CA ASP A 9 -1.43 8.40 -0.07
C ASP A 9 -2.72 9.17 -0.39
N ALA A 10 -2.64 10.12 -1.32
CA ALA A 10 -3.76 10.99 -1.68
C ALA A 10 -3.72 11.39 -3.16
N GLY A 11 -3.88 12.68 -3.47
CA GLY A 11 -3.80 13.23 -4.82
C GLY A 11 -2.37 13.52 -5.30
N ASP A 12 -1.37 13.22 -4.48
CA ASP A 12 0.04 13.33 -4.83
C ASP A 12 0.59 11.97 -5.31
N ASN A 13 1.86 11.98 -5.74
CA ASN A 13 2.58 10.77 -6.09
C ASN A 13 3.53 10.34 -4.94
N VAL A 14 3.12 10.59 -3.69
CA VAL A 14 3.91 10.26 -2.50
C VAL A 14 3.32 9.05 -1.79
N LYS A 15 4.21 8.17 -1.34
CA LYS A 15 3.90 7.01 -0.51
C LYS A 15 4.26 7.37 0.92
N PHE A 16 3.26 7.74 1.72
CA PHE A 16 3.44 7.91 3.16
C PHE A 16 3.19 6.56 3.86
N GLY A 17 4.25 5.99 4.46
CA GLY A 17 4.20 4.64 5.04
C GLY A 17 3.25 4.52 6.24
N PHE A 18 3.14 5.58 7.05
CA PHE A 18 2.28 5.57 8.24
C PHE A 18 0.77 5.50 7.91
N PRO A 19 0.19 6.40 7.10
CA PRO A 19 -1.22 6.29 6.70
C PRO A 19 -1.48 5.05 5.84
N MET A 20 -0.52 4.59 5.03
CA MET A 20 -0.65 3.31 4.32
C MET A 20 -0.78 2.12 5.28
N ALA A 21 0.07 2.04 6.31
CA ALA A 21 0.00 0.97 7.31
C ALA A 21 -1.32 1.01 8.10
N PHE A 22 -1.80 2.22 8.46
CA PHE A 22 -3.09 2.40 9.11
C PHE A 22 -4.25 1.88 8.24
N THR A 23 -4.33 2.33 6.98
CA THR A 23 -5.37 1.90 6.03
C THR A 23 -5.33 0.39 5.80
N THR A 24 -4.14 -0.18 5.64
CA THR A 24 -3.96 -1.63 5.46
C THR A 24 -4.45 -2.41 6.67
N THR A 25 -4.21 -1.90 7.88
CA THR A 25 -4.67 -2.51 9.13
C THR A 25 -6.18 -2.50 9.22
N MET A 26 -6.82 -1.35 8.96
CA MET A 26 -8.28 -1.22 8.99
C MET A 26 -8.97 -2.08 7.94
N LEU A 27 -8.41 -2.15 6.73
CA LEU A 27 -8.94 -3.01 5.66
C LEU A 27 -8.81 -4.49 6.03
N SER A 28 -7.66 -4.90 6.60
CA SER A 28 -7.44 -6.27 7.07
C SER A 28 -8.40 -6.65 8.18
N TRP A 29 -8.61 -5.76 9.16
CA TRP A 29 -9.61 -5.99 10.22
C TRP A 29 -11.02 -6.09 9.64
N SER A 30 -11.39 -5.22 8.70
CA SER A 30 -12.70 -5.27 8.05
C SER A 30 -12.93 -6.59 7.31
N VAL A 31 -11.90 -7.15 6.67
CA VAL A 31 -11.96 -8.48 6.02
C VAL A 31 -12.09 -9.61 7.05
N LEU A 32 -11.42 -9.51 8.19
CA LEU A 32 -11.56 -10.50 9.27
C LEU A 32 -12.96 -10.50 9.88
N GLU A 33 -13.53 -9.32 10.13
CA GLU A 33 -14.83 -9.17 10.78
C GLU A 33 -16.00 -9.40 9.81
N PHE A 34 -15.91 -8.82 8.61
CA PHE A 34 -17.04 -8.73 7.67
C PHE A 34 -16.79 -9.47 6.35
N GLY A 35 -15.70 -10.23 6.21
CA GLY A 35 -15.33 -10.89 4.95
C GLY A 35 -16.41 -11.81 4.38
N GLY A 36 -17.22 -12.45 5.24
CA GLY A 36 -18.36 -13.27 4.81
C GLY A 36 -19.49 -12.48 4.14
N LEU A 37 -19.59 -11.16 4.40
CA LEU A 37 -20.59 -10.26 3.82
C LEU A 37 -20.12 -9.61 2.50
N MET A 38 -18.83 -9.73 2.17
CA MET A 38 -18.22 -9.04 1.02
C MET A 38 -18.51 -9.70 -0.34
N GLY A 39 -19.02 -10.93 -0.35
CA GLY A 39 -19.34 -11.63 -1.60
C GLY A 39 -18.14 -11.73 -2.55
N HIS A 40 -18.29 -11.24 -3.78
CA HIS A 40 -17.23 -11.25 -4.79
C HIS A 40 -16.09 -10.24 -4.50
N GLU A 41 -16.37 -9.18 -3.73
CA GLU A 41 -15.38 -8.15 -3.40
C GLU A 41 -14.32 -8.62 -2.41
N LEU A 42 -14.53 -9.76 -1.74
CA LEU A 42 -13.54 -10.35 -0.85
C LEU A 42 -12.19 -10.58 -1.55
N GLN A 43 -12.20 -10.95 -2.84
CA GLN A 43 -10.98 -11.16 -3.60
C GLN A 43 -10.27 -9.84 -3.90
N ASN A 44 -11.02 -8.79 -4.25
CA ASN A 44 -10.46 -7.45 -4.48
C ASN A 44 -9.90 -6.87 -3.18
N ALA A 45 -10.59 -7.04 -2.05
CA ALA A 45 -10.13 -6.61 -0.74
C ALA A 45 -8.82 -7.32 -0.34
N ARG A 46 -8.71 -8.63 -0.57
CA ARG A 46 -7.47 -9.39 -0.35
C ARG A 46 -6.34 -8.92 -1.27
N ALA A 47 -6.62 -8.66 -2.54
CA ALA A 47 -5.63 -8.13 -3.47
C ALA A 47 -5.13 -6.75 -3.04
N ALA A 48 -6.02 -5.88 -2.57
CA ALA A 48 -5.66 -4.56 -2.04
C ALA A 48 -4.77 -4.65 -0.79
N ILE A 49 -5.12 -5.51 0.17
CA ILE A 49 -4.28 -5.78 1.35
C ILE A 49 -2.91 -6.31 0.92
N LYS A 50 -2.87 -7.25 -0.03
CA LYS A 50 -1.62 -7.82 -0.53
C LYS A 50 -0.74 -6.74 -1.17
N TRP A 51 -1.32 -5.87 -1.99
CA TRP A 51 -0.57 -4.80 -2.65
C TRP A 51 0.14 -3.86 -1.67
N ALA A 52 -0.53 -3.53 -0.56
CA ALA A 52 0.07 -2.71 0.48
C ALA A 52 1.09 -3.47 1.33
N THR A 53 0.78 -4.71 1.73
CA THR A 53 1.68 -5.51 2.58
C THR A 53 2.95 -5.93 1.85
N ASP A 54 2.90 -6.23 0.54
CA ASP A 54 4.08 -6.47 -0.28
C ASP A 54 5.05 -5.26 -0.24
N TYR A 55 4.50 -4.04 -0.30
CA TYR A 55 5.31 -2.81 -0.19
C TYR A 55 5.88 -2.62 1.23
N LEU A 56 5.07 -2.84 2.27
CA LEU A 56 5.53 -2.70 3.66
C LEU A 56 6.64 -3.72 3.99
N LEU A 57 6.56 -4.94 3.45
CA LEU A 57 7.63 -5.94 3.58
C LEU A 57 8.92 -5.50 2.91
N LYS A 58 8.84 -4.88 1.72
CA LYS A 58 10.03 -4.28 1.06
C LYS A 58 10.62 -3.14 1.90
N ALA A 59 9.76 -2.32 2.50
CA ALA A 59 10.14 -1.17 3.31
C ALA A 59 10.83 -1.54 4.65
N THR A 60 10.65 -2.77 5.13
CA THR A 60 11.26 -3.30 6.36
C THR A 60 12.27 -4.42 6.13
N ALA A 61 12.67 -4.67 4.88
CA ALA A 61 13.51 -5.82 4.52
C ALA A 61 14.95 -5.78 5.07
N HIS A 62 15.41 -4.63 5.58
CA HIS A 62 16.77 -4.45 6.09
C HIS A 62 16.74 -4.34 7.61
N PRO A 63 17.56 -5.11 8.35
CA PRO A 63 17.66 -4.99 9.80
C PRO A 63 17.92 -3.54 10.23
N ASP A 64 17.29 -3.13 11.34
CA ASP A 64 17.42 -1.81 11.96
C ASP A 64 17.10 -0.61 11.06
N THR A 65 16.45 -0.83 9.90
CA THR A 65 16.12 0.20 8.92
C THR A 65 14.67 0.08 8.46
N ILE A 66 13.95 1.21 8.43
CA ILE A 66 12.58 1.27 7.92
C ILE A 66 12.48 2.44 6.92
N TYR A 67 11.99 2.15 5.72
CA TYR A 67 11.68 3.17 4.72
C TYR A 67 10.25 3.68 4.92
N VAL A 68 10.11 4.92 5.42
CA VAL A 68 8.81 5.49 5.80
C VAL A 68 8.16 6.38 4.73
N GLN A 69 8.92 6.84 3.73
CA GLN A 69 8.42 7.70 2.67
C GLN A 69 9.15 7.44 1.35
N ALA A 70 8.40 7.39 0.25
CA ALA A 70 8.96 7.41 -1.10
C ALA A 70 8.15 8.38 -1.98
N SER A 71 8.83 9.14 -2.84
CA SER A 71 8.19 10.10 -3.73
C SER A 71 8.79 9.99 -5.13
N PHE A 72 7.97 10.19 -6.16
CA PHE A 72 8.43 10.36 -7.53
C PHE A 72 8.39 11.85 -7.88
N PHE A 73 9.55 12.43 -8.19
CA PHE A 73 9.69 13.88 -8.42
C PHE A 73 9.27 14.25 -9.85
N LEU A 74 7.96 14.37 -10.08
CA LEU A 74 7.40 15.15 -11.20
C LEU A 74 5.98 15.61 -10.83
N PHE A 75 5.84 16.91 -10.56
CA PHE A 75 4.75 17.50 -9.78
C PHE A 75 3.39 17.59 -10.49
N LEU A 76 3.25 17.25 -11.78
CA LEU A 76 2.04 17.57 -12.56
C LEU A 76 1.60 16.55 -13.62
N LEU A 77 2.23 15.37 -13.71
CA LEU A 77 1.88 14.42 -14.77
C LEU A 77 1.41 13.07 -14.23
N ARG A 78 0.51 12.46 -15.01
CA ARG A 78 -0.10 11.15 -14.80
C ARG A 78 0.99 10.15 -14.39
N PRO A 79 0.90 9.50 -13.21
CA PRO A 79 1.89 8.52 -12.80
C PRO A 79 1.97 7.42 -13.87
N GLN A 80 3.13 7.29 -14.50
CA GLN A 80 3.37 6.19 -15.41
C GLN A 80 3.46 4.93 -14.57
N THR A 81 2.59 3.95 -14.82
CA THR A 81 2.82 2.58 -14.38
C THR A 81 4.12 2.14 -15.04
N VAL A 82 5.22 2.15 -14.29
CA VAL A 82 6.48 1.57 -14.74
C VAL A 82 6.19 0.07 -14.92
N PRO A 83 6.46 -0.52 -16.11
CA PRO A 83 6.19 -1.94 -16.37
C PRO A 83 6.95 -2.86 -15.40
#